data_AF-A0A969ZGU8-F1
#
_entry.id   AF-A0A969ZGU8-F1
#
_cell.length_a   1.000
_cell.length_b   1.000
_cell.length_c   1.000
_cell.angle_alpha   90.00
_cell.angle_beta   90.00
_cell.angle_gamma   90.00
#
_symmetry.space_group_name_H-M   'P 1'
#
loop_
_entity.id
_entity.type
_entity.pdbx_description
1 polymer ?
#
loop_
_entity_poly.entity_id
_entity_poly.type
_entity_poly.pdbx_seq_one_letter_code
_entity_poly.pdbx_strand_id
1 'polypeptide(L)'
;MLTIEEYIARRKKEDKLNEFDLDERTQNMKSCVDYVFEYFNNYLNITEAEEKTVLQNEKLEKYRKQLQDYEPEVRDWAVSMYDEYGKQVHKYIGNMLKEDELFFLYNTDSEFRSVSYDCYTKLIKKLPFL
;
A
#
# COMPACT_ATOMS: atom_id res chain seq x y z
N MET A 1 -19.49 14.43 -18.82
CA MET A 1 -18.18 13.90 -19.24
C MET A 1 -18.04 14.32 -20.69
N LEU A 2 -17.11 15.22 -21.01
CA LEU A 2 -16.76 15.47 -22.42
C LEU A 2 -16.15 14.18 -22.97
N THR A 3 -16.32 13.87 -24.25
CA THR A 3 -15.52 12.81 -24.87
C THR A 3 -14.07 13.28 -25.01
N ILE A 4 -13.14 12.34 -25.20
CA ILE A 4 -11.72 12.67 -25.37
C ILE A 4 -11.50 13.62 -26.56
N GLU A 5 -12.27 13.44 -27.63
CA GLU A 5 -12.23 14.28 -28.83
C GLU A 5 -12.68 15.71 -28.52
N GLU A 6 -13.77 15.87 -27.77
CA GLU A 6 -14.30 17.18 -27.35
C GLU A 6 -13.35 17.89 -26.38
N TYR A 7 -12.71 17.15 -25.47
CA TYR A 7 -11.73 17.69 -24.54
C TYR A 7 -10.47 18.20 -25.26
N ILE A 8 -9.93 17.39 -26.18
CA ILE A 8 -8.76 17.77 -26.97
C ILE A 8 -9.10 18.98 -27.87
N ALA A 9 -10.27 19.00 -28.51
CA ALA A 9 -10.70 20.14 -29.33
C ALA A 9 -10.81 21.44 -28.52
N ARG A 10 -11.28 21.36 -27.27
CA ARG A 10 -11.34 22.50 -26.35
C ARG A 10 -9.94 22.98 -25.94
N ARG A 11 -9.05 22.09 -25.50
CA ARG A 11 -7.68 22.44 -25.08
C ARG A 11 -6.85 22.99 -26.23
N LYS A 12 -6.97 22.43 -27.43
CA LYS A 12 -6.36 22.96 -28.67
C LYS A 12 -6.74 24.41 -28.95
N LYS A 13 -8.01 24.75 -28.73
CA LYS A 13 -8.54 26.11 -28.94
C LYS A 13 -8.10 27.09 -27.85
N GLU A 14 -7.99 26.62 -26.61
CA GLU A 14 -7.49 27.40 -25.46
C GLU A 14 -5.98 27.69 -25.61
N ASP A 15 -5.20 26.69 -26.00
CA ASP A 15 -3.73 26.78 -26.09
C ASP A 15 -3.24 27.28 -27.46
N LYS A 16 -4.15 27.55 -28.43
CA LYS A 16 -3.86 27.98 -29.81
C LYS A 16 -2.79 27.12 -30.50
N LEU A 17 -2.89 25.80 -30.34
CA LEU A 17 -1.92 24.85 -30.89
C LEU A 17 -1.93 24.85 -32.43
N ASN A 18 -0.77 25.00 -33.06
CA ASN A 18 -0.63 24.90 -34.52
C ASN A 18 -0.06 23.53 -34.92
N GLU A 19 -0.95 22.55 -35.11
CA GLU A 19 -0.59 21.15 -35.39
C GLU A 19 0.16 20.91 -36.71
N PHE A 20 0.20 21.90 -37.58
CA PHE A 20 0.82 21.82 -38.90
C PHE A 20 2.19 22.49 -38.97
N ASP A 21 2.67 23.03 -37.85
CA ASP A 21 4.02 23.59 -37.76
C ASP A 21 5.06 22.46 -37.63
N LEU A 22 5.95 22.38 -38.63
CA LEU A 22 6.98 21.35 -38.71
C LEU A 22 8.14 21.59 -37.74
N ASP A 23 8.41 22.84 -37.39
CA ASP A 23 9.46 23.21 -36.42
C ASP A 23 9.00 22.91 -34.99
N GLU A 24 7.71 23.03 -34.71
CA GLU A 24 7.13 22.73 -33.40
C GLU A 24 6.59 21.30 -33.27
N ARG A 25 6.77 20.44 -34.29
CA ARG A 25 6.24 19.07 -34.33
C ARG A 25 6.49 18.25 -33.05
N THR A 26 7.70 18.32 -32.50
CA THR A 26 8.06 17.57 -31.27
C THR A 26 7.30 18.10 -30.06
N GLN A 27 7.14 19.42 -29.96
CA GLN A 27 6.41 20.08 -28.88
C GLN A 27 4.90 19.83 -29.01
N ASN A 28 4.36 19.91 -30.23
CA ASN A 28 2.96 19.61 -30.52
C ASN A 28 2.60 18.16 -30.22
N MET A 29 3.48 17.21 -30.54
CA MET A 29 3.30 15.81 -30.19
C MET A 29 3.26 15.61 -28.67
N LYS A 30 4.14 16.29 -27.94
CA LYS A 30 4.14 16.25 -26.47
C LYS A 30 2.85 16.83 -25.89
N SER A 31 2.42 18.01 -26.35
CA SER A 31 1.16 18.63 -25.92
C SER A 31 -0.06 17.75 -26.18
N CYS A 32 -0.13 17.08 -27.33
CA CYS A 32 -1.22 16.14 -27.62
C CYS A 32 -1.25 14.93 -26.67
N VAL A 33 -0.08 14.39 -26.33
CA VAL A 33 0.03 13.31 -25.34
C VAL A 33 -0.37 13.81 -23.94
N ASP A 34 0.06 15.00 -23.57
CA ASP A 34 -0.29 15.62 -22.29
C ASP A 34 -1.81 15.86 -22.17
N TYR A 35 -2.51 16.28 -23.23
CA TYR A 35 -3.97 16.42 -23.23
C TYR A 35 -4.70 15.08 -23.03
N VAL A 36 -4.17 14.00 -23.60
CA VAL A 36 -4.70 12.65 -23.40
C VAL A 36 -4.50 12.25 -21.94
N PHE A 37 -3.29 12.41 -21.38
CA PHE A 37 -3.02 12.13 -19.98
C PHE A 37 -3.90 12.96 -19.03
N GLU A 38 -4.06 14.27 -19.27
CA GLU A 38 -4.95 15.12 -18.48
C GLU A 38 -6.40 14.67 -18.55
N TYR A 39 -6.89 14.31 -19.74
CA TYR A 39 -8.25 13.80 -19.90
C TYR A 39 -8.45 12.52 -19.09
N PHE A 40 -7.55 11.56 -19.24
CA PHE A 40 -7.62 10.32 -18.49
C PHE A 40 -7.48 10.59 -17.00
N ASN A 41 -6.51 11.37 -16.52
CA ASN A 41 -6.35 11.67 -15.10
C ASN A 41 -7.54 12.44 -14.48
N ASN A 42 -8.12 13.40 -15.20
CA ASN A 42 -9.23 14.21 -14.69
C ASN A 42 -10.57 13.48 -14.71
N TYR A 43 -10.81 12.63 -15.70
CA TYR A 43 -12.11 11.96 -15.89
C TYR A 43 -12.11 10.49 -15.46
N LEU A 44 -10.97 9.81 -15.55
CA LEU A 44 -10.72 8.48 -15.04
C LEU A 44 -9.70 8.63 -13.92
N ASN A 45 -10.21 8.82 -12.71
CA ASN A 45 -9.47 9.11 -11.48
C ASN A 45 -8.54 7.94 -11.09
N ILE A 46 -7.48 7.70 -11.88
CA ILE A 46 -6.55 6.57 -11.79
C ILE A 46 -5.47 6.90 -10.73
N THR A 47 -5.19 8.19 -10.51
CA THR A 47 -4.08 8.64 -9.67
C THR A 47 -4.31 8.35 -8.17
N GLU A 48 -5.51 8.53 -7.62
CA GLU A 48 -5.74 8.21 -6.20
C GLU A 48 -5.60 6.71 -5.89
N ALA A 49 -6.01 5.84 -6.80
CA ALA A 49 -5.95 4.39 -6.60
C ALA A 49 -4.52 3.87 -6.75
N GLU A 50 -3.79 4.37 -7.74
CA GLU A 50 -2.37 4.03 -7.95
C GLU A 50 -1.47 4.63 -6.87
N GLU A 51 -1.68 5.89 -6.45
CA GLU A 51 -0.92 6.49 -5.35
C GLU A 51 -1.18 5.79 -4.01
N LYS A 52 -2.44 5.41 -3.72
CA LYS A 52 -2.75 4.57 -2.54
C LYS A 52 -1.98 3.24 -2.61
N THR A 53 -1.92 2.63 -3.78
CA THR A 53 -1.22 1.35 -4.00
C THR A 53 0.29 1.49 -3.81
N VAL A 54 0.91 2.57 -4.30
CA VAL A 54 2.35 2.85 -4.13
C VAL A 54 2.68 3.14 -2.66
N LEU A 55 1.91 4.00 -1.99
CA LEU A 55 2.10 4.31 -0.57
C LEU A 55 1.86 3.10 0.34
N GLN A 56 0.91 2.23 0.00
CA GLN A 56 0.69 0.97 0.70
C GLN A 56 1.86 0.01 0.51
N ASN A 57 2.35 -0.15 -0.72
CA ASN A 57 3.53 -0.98 -1.01
C ASN A 57 4.79 -0.49 -0.28
N GLU A 58 5.04 0.82 -0.25
CA GLU A 58 6.17 1.37 0.52
C GLU A 58 6.05 1.10 2.03
N LYS A 59 4.84 1.16 2.58
CA LYS A 59 4.59 0.84 3.99
C LYS A 59 4.79 -0.64 4.27
N LEU A 60 4.36 -1.52 3.37
CA LEU A 60 4.56 -2.97 3.46
C LEU A 60 6.05 -3.32 3.43
N GLU A 61 6.82 -2.75 2.51
CA GLU A 61 8.26 -2.98 2.42
C GLU A 61 9.01 -2.46 3.64
N LYS A 62 8.64 -1.29 4.17
CA LYS A 62 9.18 -0.78 5.44
C LYS A 62 8.87 -1.75 6.60
N TYR A 63 7.67 -2.30 6.63
CA TYR A 63 7.25 -3.24 7.66
C TYR A 63 7.98 -4.59 7.54
N ARG A 64 8.16 -5.10 6.33
CA ARG A 64 8.95 -6.30 6.05
C ARG A 64 10.41 -6.16 6.51
N LYS A 65 11.02 -4.98 6.29
CA LYS A 65 12.37 -4.67 6.79
C LYS A 65 12.45 -4.65 8.32
N GLN A 66 11.42 -4.21 9.03
CA GLN A 66 11.37 -4.27 10.49
C GLN A 66 11.31 -5.70 11.03
N LEU A 67 10.83 -6.65 10.23
CA LEU A 67 10.72 -8.06 10.57
C LEU A 67 11.87 -8.90 9.98
N GLN A 68 12.99 -8.28 9.60
CA GLN A 68 14.10 -8.98 8.94
C GLN A 68 14.75 -10.06 9.83
N ASP A 69 14.73 -9.88 11.15
CA ASP A 69 15.28 -10.82 12.14
C ASP A 69 14.38 -12.04 12.39
N TYR A 70 13.15 -12.02 11.89
CA TYR A 70 12.21 -13.15 12.01
C TYR A 70 12.46 -14.17 10.91
N GLU A 71 12.06 -15.41 11.18
CA GLU A 71 12.05 -16.47 10.19
C GLU A 71 11.23 -16.06 8.95
N PRO A 72 11.67 -16.40 7.72
CA PRO A 72 11.02 -15.96 6.50
C PRO A 72 9.52 -16.27 6.45
N GLU A 73 9.11 -17.45 6.94
CA GLU A 73 7.70 -17.86 6.98
C GLU A 73 6.87 -16.97 7.91
N VAL A 74 7.38 -16.68 9.10
CA VAL A 74 6.71 -15.81 10.09
C VAL A 74 6.64 -14.38 9.58
N ARG A 75 7.70 -13.90 8.91
CA ARG A 75 7.74 -12.58 8.30
C ARG A 75 6.69 -12.44 7.20
N ASP A 76 6.60 -13.41 6.30
CA ASP A 76 5.65 -13.34 5.19
C ASP A 76 4.20 -13.44 5.68
N TRP A 77 3.93 -14.29 6.69
CA TRP A 77 2.63 -14.31 7.36
C TRP A 77 2.29 -12.99 8.05
N ALA A 78 3.24 -12.39 8.77
CA ALA A 78 2.99 -11.12 9.45
C ALA A 78 2.75 -9.96 8.45
N VAL A 79 3.42 -9.98 7.30
CA VAL A 79 3.23 -9.02 6.21
C VAL A 79 1.88 -9.21 5.54
N SER A 80 1.45 -10.45 5.26
CA SER A 80 0.12 -10.71 4.67
C SER A 80 -1.01 -10.28 5.60
N MET A 81 -0.89 -10.52 6.91
CA MET A 81 -1.86 -10.03 7.90
C MET A 81 -1.93 -8.50 7.97
N TYR A 82 -0.81 -7.81 7.73
CA TYR A 82 -0.79 -6.36 7.67
C TYR A 82 -1.34 -5.81 6.34
N ASP A 83 -1.15 -6.53 5.24
CA ASP A 83 -1.73 -6.20 3.94
C ASP A 83 -3.26 -6.34 3.95
N GLU A 84 -3.78 -7.48 4.42
CA GLU A 84 -5.21 -7.76 4.44
C GLU A 84 -5.99 -6.92 5.46
N TYR A 85 -5.45 -6.72 6.67
CA TYR A 85 -6.18 -6.11 7.79
C TYR A 85 -5.61 -4.78 8.26
N GLY A 86 -4.48 -4.32 7.71
CA GLY A 86 -3.81 -3.09 8.14
C GLY A 86 -3.26 -3.13 9.56
N LYS A 87 -3.21 -4.31 10.20
CA LYS A 87 -2.86 -4.46 11.62
C LYS A 87 -1.52 -5.16 11.81
N GLN A 88 -0.65 -4.54 12.60
CA GLN A 88 0.69 -5.04 12.90
C GLN A 88 0.65 -6.10 14.01
N VAL A 89 0.32 -7.34 13.66
CA VAL A 89 0.13 -8.46 14.60
C VAL A 89 1.32 -8.65 15.54
N HIS A 90 2.55 -8.48 15.04
CA HIS A 90 3.78 -8.57 15.86
C HIS A 90 3.79 -7.61 17.06
N LYS A 91 3.24 -6.40 16.94
CA LYS A 91 3.16 -5.43 18.05
C LYS A 91 2.16 -5.87 19.11
N TYR A 92 1.03 -6.45 18.68
CA TYR A 92 0.02 -6.95 19.61
C TYR A 92 0.55 -8.13 20.41
N ILE A 93 1.21 -9.08 19.73
CA ILE A 93 1.88 -10.20 20.38
C ILE A 93 2.97 -9.68 21.33
N GLY A 94 3.86 -8.81 20.86
CA GLY A 94 4.96 -8.28 21.67
C GLY A 94 4.49 -7.48 22.89
N ASN A 95 3.40 -6.71 22.78
CA ASN A 95 2.83 -6.01 23.92
C ASN A 95 2.19 -6.97 24.94
N MET A 96 1.52 -8.03 24.49
CA MET A 96 0.97 -9.05 25.39
C MET A 96 2.06 -9.84 26.10
N LEU A 97 3.15 -10.17 25.40
CA LEU A 97 4.29 -10.86 26.00
C LEU A 97 5.04 -9.98 27.02
N LYS A 98 5.02 -8.65 26.85
CA LYS A 98 5.57 -7.72 27.85
C LYS A 98 4.74 -7.61 29.13
N GLU A 99 3.44 -7.91 29.07
CA GLU A 99 2.60 -7.97 30.28
C GLU A 99 2.95 -9.18 31.16
N ASP A 100 3.57 -10.21 30.58
CA ASP A 100 4.03 -11.39 31.29
C ASP A 100 5.47 -11.17 31.80
N GLU A 101 5.59 -10.74 33.05
CA GLU A 101 6.88 -10.50 33.71
C GLU A 101 7.75 -11.76 33.78
N LEU A 102 7.14 -12.95 33.73
CA LEU A 102 7.83 -14.23 33.83
C LEU A 102 8.26 -14.76 32.45
N PHE A 103 7.85 -14.12 31.35
CA PHE A 103 8.17 -14.59 30.00
C PHE A 103 9.67 -14.76 29.77
N PHE A 104 10.48 -13.85 30.28
CA PHE A 104 11.94 -13.91 30.17
C PHE A 104 12.60 -15.00 31.03
N LEU A 105 11.84 -15.62 31.94
CA LEU A 105 12.31 -16.70 32.82
C LEU A 105 11.89 -18.08 32.31
N TYR A 106 11.02 -18.16 31.30
CA TYR A 106 10.61 -19.43 30.71
C TYR A 106 11.76 -20.11 30.00
N ASN A 107 11.86 -21.42 30.23
CA ASN A 107 12.93 -22.24 29.68
C ASN A 107 12.42 -23.58 29.13
N THR A 108 11.15 -23.93 29.37
CA THR A 108 10.55 -25.16 28.87
C THR A 108 9.57 -24.89 27.73
N ASP A 109 9.52 -25.83 26.79
CA ASP A 109 8.54 -25.79 25.69
C ASP A 109 7.08 -25.76 26.21
N SER A 110 6.82 -26.35 27.38
CA SER A 110 5.49 -26.35 27.97
C SER A 110 5.04 -24.95 28.38
N GLU A 111 5.94 -24.13 28.93
CA GLU A 111 5.66 -22.75 29.31
C GLU A 111 5.40 -21.88 28.08
N PHE A 112 6.23 -22.01 27.04
CA PHE A 112 5.99 -21.31 25.77
C PHE A 112 4.67 -21.74 25.10
N ARG A 113 4.27 -23.01 25.24
CA ARG A 113 2.97 -23.48 24.76
C ARG A 113 1.81 -22.88 25.54
N SER A 114 1.87 -22.86 26.88
CA SER A 114 0.79 -22.23 27.67
C SER A 114 0.62 -20.75 27.33
N VAL A 115 1.73 -20.01 27.20
CA VAL A 115 1.71 -18.58 26.87
C VAL A 115 1.18 -18.35 25.46
N SER A 116 1.55 -19.18 24.50
CA SER A 116 1.06 -19.04 23.13
C SER A 116 -0.45 -19.30 23.04
N TYR A 117 -1.00 -20.27 23.79
CA TYR A 117 -2.45 -20.45 23.92
C TYR A 117 -3.13 -19.24 24.57
N ASP A 118 -2.60 -18.73 25.68
CA ASP A 118 -3.15 -17.56 26.35
C ASP A 118 -3.11 -16.32 25.46
N CYS A 119 -2.01 -16.13 24.73
CA CYS A 119 -1.86 -15.06 23.76
C CYS A 119 -2.88 -15.21 22.61
N TYR A 120 -3.06 -16.43 22.09
CA TYR A 120 -4.05 -16.70 21.03
C TYR A 120 -5.49 -16.39 21.48
N THR A 121 -5.89 -16.82 22.69
CA THR A 121 -7.25 -16.53 23.20
C THR A 121 -7.51 -15.04 23.41
N LYS A 122 -6.47 -14.26 23.73
CA LYS A 122 -6.55 -12.79 23.83
C LYS A 122 -6.54 -12.12 22.45
N LEU A 123 -5.78 -12.67 21.50
CA LEU A 123 -5.66 -12.15 20.14
C LEU A 123 -6.95 -12.35 19.36
N ILE A 124 -7.57 -13.53 19.39
CA ILE A 124 -8.83 -13.81 18.65
C ILE A 124 -9.97 -12.90 19.12
N LYS A 125 -9.95 -12.47 20.39
CA LYS A 125 -10.91 -11.48 20.93
C LYS A 125 -10.69 -10.06 20.39
N LYS A 126 -9.45 -9.69 20.08
CA LYS A 126 -9.09 -8.35 19.56
C LYS A 126 -9.02 -8.29 18.02
N LEU A 127 -8.76 -9.44 17.40
CA LEU A 127 -8.54 -9.65 15.98
C LEU A 127 -9.37 -10.87 15.58
N PRO A 128 -10.66 -10.69 15.24
CA PRO A 128 -11.55 -11.81 14.93
C PRO A 128 -11.24 -12.53 13.60
N PHE A 129 -10.21 -12.06 12.88
CA PHE A 129 -9.74 -12.60 11.61
C PHE A 129 -8.54 -13.56 11.75
N LEU A 130 -8.14 -13.85 12.99
CA LEU A 130 -7.00 -14.69 13.39
C LEU A 130 -7.46 -16.07 13.89
#